data_AF-A0A1G8A5U0-F1
#
_entry.id   AF-A0A1G8A5U0-F1
#
_cell.length_a   1.000
_cell.length_b   1.000
_cell.length_c   1.000
_cell.angle_alpha   90.00
_cell.angle_beta   90.00
_cell.angle_gamma   90.00
#
_symmetry.space_group_name_H-M   'P 1'
#
loop_
_entity.id
_entity.type
_entity.pdbx_description
1 polymer ?
#
loop_
_entity_poly.entity_id
_entity_poly.type
_entity_poly.pdbx_seq_one_letter_code
_entity_poly.pdbx_strand_id
1 'polypeptide(L)'
;MSFRFDEYRAAVLQDYELRKAANNLRFGMDHPTAVTLRDEAIFVCTSRFKRSDEKVLATFFKSHQDQTGYVSAITEINVSCFKPLINFIKGRTQKPEERVVELLAWLTDFEARPYQHYIVVTPEGGKPITALIDAARSGSGVDEGQVREYKSQQSEVGSGKNGGEIEARPSSQKRWSMAWKNAILILLAFPWVLWMLAPKPAPPGSVYICDSQGAKRYHLRKNCGGLRNCKHEIITVSLDSAKKTGRTLCHLEGG
;
A
#
# COMPACT_ATOMS: atom_id res chain seq x y z
N MET A 1 22.38 -9.84 16.02
CA MET A 1 21.03 -9.58 15.49
C MET A 1 20.33 -10.93 15.33
N SER A 2 19.12 -11.04 15.88
CA SER A 2 18.43 -12.29 16.22
C SER A 2 18.01 -13.11 15.00
N PHE A 3 18.20 -14.44 15.04
CA PHE A 3 17.71 -15.43 14.07
C PHE A 3 16.23 -15.20 13.70
N ARG A 4 15.40 -14.81 14.67
CA ARG A 4 13.96 -14.51 14.51
C ARG A 4 13.68 -13.30 13.62
N PHE A 5 14.58 -12.32 13.60
CA PHE A 5 14.46 -11.17 12.72
C PHE A 5 14.79 -11.53 11.27
N ASP A 6 15.70 -12.50 11.06
CA ASP A 6 15.99 -13.02 9.72
C ASP A 6 14.76 -13.73 9.13
N GLU A 7 13.97 -14.43 9.94
CA GLU A 7 12.67 -15.01 9.55
C GLU A 7 11.66 -13.93 9.14
N TYR A 8 11.49 -12.88 9.96
CA TYR A 8 10.61 -11.75 9.63
C TYR A 8 11.01 -11.07 8.33
N ARG A 9 12.31 -10.80 8.16
CA ARG A 9 12.86 -10.23 6.92
C ARG A 9 12.51 -11.10 5.70
N ALA A 10 12.69 -12.42 5.82
CA ALA A 10 12.37 -13.34 4.75
C ALA A 10 10.86 -13.35 4.44
N ALA A 11 10.01 -13.36 5.47
CA ALA A 11 8.55 -13.34 5.32
C ALA A 11 8.05 -12.06 4.63
N VAL A 12 8.56 -10.89 5.04
CA VAL A 12 8.20 -9.60 4.41
C VAL A 12 8.64 -9.55 2.96
N LEU A 13 9.86 -10.00 2.65
CA LEU A 13 10.36 -10.01 1.27
C LEU A 13 9.57 -11.00 0.40
N GLN A 14 9.21 -12.16 0.95
CA GLN A 14 8.41 -13.15 0.25
C GLN A 14 6.99 -12.62 -0.04
N ASP A 15 6.32 -11.99 0.92
CA ASP A 15 5.00 -11.37 0.70
C ASP A 15 5.06 -10.29 -0.39
N TYR A 16 6.11 -9.46 -0.39
CA TYR A 16 6.34 -8.48 -1.46
C TYR A 16 6.47 -9.13 -2.84
N GLU A 17 7.32 -10.15 -2.99
CA GLU A 17 7.51 -10.83 -4.29
C GLU A 17 6.24 -11.57 -4.75
N LEU A 18 5.47 -12.16 -3.84
CA LEU A 18 4.19 -12.79 -4.16
C LEU A 18 3.17 -11.76 -4.68
N ARG A 19 3.03 -10.61 -4.00
CA ARG A 19 2.14 -9.53 -4.42
C ARG A 19 2.55 -8.93 -5.76
N LYS A 20 3.86 -8.79 -5.98
CA LYS A 20 4.44 -8.34 -7.25
C LYS A 20 4.11 -9.32 -8.38
N ALA A 21 4.35 -10.62 -8.19
CA ALA A 21 4.02 -11.64 -9.17
C ALA A 21 2.52 -11.73 -9.48
N ALA A 22 1.67 -11.46 -8.49
CA ALA A 22 0.22 -11.40 -8.63
C ALA A 22 -0.29 -10.09 -9.28
N ASN A 23 0.58 -9.14 -9.63
CA ASN A 23 0.22 -7.79 -10.06
C ASN A 23 -0.69 -7.05 -9.07
N ASN A 24 -0.59 -7.37 -7.77
CA ASN A 24 -1.40 -6.80 -6.70
C ASN A 24 -0.66 -5.66 -5.96
N LEU A 25 0.29 -5.03 -6.66
CA LEU A 25 0.99 -3.84 -6.19
C LEU A 25 0.61 -2.64 -7.07
N ARG A 26 0.60 -1.45 -6.48
CA ARG A 26 0.37 -0.21 -7.24
C ARG A 26 1.47 0.01 -8.28
N PHE A 27 1.08 0.64 -9.39
CA PHE A 27 1.99 0.97 -10.48
C PHE A 27 3.22 1.73 -9.95
N GLY A 28 4.42 1.17 -10.15
CA GLY A 28 5.68 1.73 -9.64
C GLY A 28 6.29 1.02 -8.42
N MET A 29 5.57 0.08 -7.79
CA MET A 29 6.10 -0.80 -6.73
C MET A 29 6.70 -2.11 -7.24
N ASP A 30 6.44 -2.50 -8.49
CA ASP A 30 7.10 -3.62 -9.18
C ASP A 30 8.58 -3.32 -9.50
N HIS A 31 8.84 -2.06 -9.89
CA HIS A 31 10.19 -1.55 -10.16
C HIS A 31 10.45 -0.27 -9.35
N PRO A 32 10.66 -0.40 -8.03
CA PRO A 32 10.71 0.75 -7.15
C PRO A 32 11.92 1.64 -7.43
N THR A 33 11.64 2.93 -7.50
CA THR A 33 12.61 4.03 -7.50
C THR A 33 12.41 4.85 -6.23
N ALA A 34 13.37 5.72 -5.93
CA ALA A 34 13.30 6.58 -4.75
C ALA A 34 12.05 7.48 -4.76
N VAL A 35 11.65 7.96 -5.95
CA VAL A 35 10.46 8.79 -6.12
C VAL A 35 9.19 7.97 -5.97
N THR A 36 9.11 6.81 -6.63
CA THR A 36 7.89 5.97 -6.55
C THR A 36 7.65 5.44 -5.13
N LEU A 37 8.71 5.12 -4.38
CA LEU A 37 8.58 4.72 -2.97
C LEU A 37 8.09 5.86 -2.07
N ARG A 38 8.52 7.10 -2.33
CA ARG A 38 8.00 8.27 -1.61
C ARG A 38 6.53 8.49 -1.94
N ASP A 39 6.17 8.45 -3.21
CA ASP A 39 4.79 8.69 -3.64
C ASP A 39 3.86 7.58 -3.11
N GLU A 40 4.33 6.34 -3.06
CA GLU A 40 3.62 5.24 -2.40
C GLU A 40 3.50 5.46 -0.88
N ALA A 41 4.56 5.92 -0.22
CA ALA A 41 4.50 6.27 1.21
C ALA A 41 3.47 7.38 1.47
N ILE A 42 3.39 8.40 0.62
CA ILE A 42 2.36 9.45 0.70
C ILE A 42 0.97 8.82 0.55
N PHE A 43 0.79 7.96 -0.45
CA PHE A 43 -0.49 7.29 -0.68
C PHE A 43 -0.92 6.43 0.51
N VAL A 44 -0.03 5.56 1.01
CA VAL A 44 -0.32 4.68 2.15
C VAL A 44 -0.56 5.52 3.40
N CYS A 45 0.23 6.57 3.64
CA CYS A 45 0.02 7.47 4.76
C CYS A 45 -1.32 8.20 4.66
N THR A 46 -1.80 8.54 3.46
CA THR A 46 -3.08 9.24 3.25
C THR A 46 -4.29 8.30 3.33
N SER A 47 -4.18 7.09 2.77
CA SER A 47 -5.30 6.16 2.61
C SER A 47 -5.42 5.15 3.77
N ARG A 48 -4.31 4.79 4.41
CA ARG A 48 -4.23 3.75 5.44
C ARG A 48 -3.35 4.20 6.61
N PHE A 49 -3.69 5.35 7.20
CA PHE A 49 -3.06 5.79 8.45
C PHE A 49 -3.58 4.99 9.64
N LYS A 50 -2.68 4.34 10.37
CA LYS A 50 -2.98 3.65 11.63
C LYS A 50 -2.03 4.14 12.71
N ARG A 51 -2.56 4.48 13.89
CA ARG A 51 -1.70 4.88 15.04
C ARG A 51 -0.77 3.76 15.49
N SER A 52 -1.11 2.49 15.23
CA SER A 52 -0.22 1.35 15.47
C SER A 52 1.07 1.40 14.65
N ASP A 53 1.04 2.05 13.48
CA ASP A 53 2.20 2.17 12.59
C ASP A 53 3.06 3.41 12.94
N GLU A 54 2.61 4.24 13.89
CA GLU A 54 3.26 5.51 14.24
C GLU A 54 4.72 5.32 14.68
N LYS A 55 5.04 4.23 15.38
CA LYS A 55 6.41 3.91 15.77
C LYS A 55 7.33 3.71 14.55
N VAL A 56 6.83 3.01 13.52
CA VAL A 56 7.57 2.77 12.28
C VAL A 56 7.74 4.08 11.52
N LEU A 57 6.67 4.87 11.41
CA LEU A 57 6.68 6.19 10.77
C LEU A 57 7.65 7.15 11.46
N ALA A 58 7.59 7.26 12.79
CA ALA A 58 8.47 8.12 13.58
C ALA A 58 9.94 7.73 13.45
N THR A 59 10.23 6.43 13.33
CA THR A 59 11.60 5.93 13.10
C THR A 59 12.16 6.43 11.77
N PHE A 60 11.32 6.60 10.73
CA PHE A 60 11.75 7.06 9.40
C PHE A 60 11.64 8.54 9.14
N PHE A 61 10.47 9.09 9.40
CA PHE A 61 10.05 10.42 9.00
C PHE A 61 10.07 11.42 10.16
N LYS A 62 10.59 10.99 11.33
CA LYS A 62 10.54 11.68 12.63
C LYS A 62 9.13 11.74 13.18
N SER A 63 9.00 12.03 14.47
CA SER A 63 7.69 12.08 15.14
C SER A 63 6.87 13.28 14.66
N HIS A 64 5.58 13.06 14.41
CA HIS A 64 4.59 14.09 14.10
C HIS A 64 3.31 13.83 14.88
N GLN A 65 2.49 14.87 15.10
CA GLN A 65 1.29 14.75 15.94
C GLN A 65 0.13 14.03 15.24
N ASP A 66 0.07 14.11 13.92
CA ASP A 66 -1.04 13.63 13.12
C ASP A 66 -0.59 13.14 11.74
N GLN A 67 -1.55 12.59 10.99
CA GLN A 67 -1.37 12.10 9.63
C GLN A 67 -0.83 13.21 8.70
N THR A 68 -1.35 14.44 8.83
CA THR A 68 -0.95 15.57 7.99
C THR A 68 0.53 15.89 8.16
N GLY A 69 1.03 15.91 9.41
CA GLY A 69 2.44 16.11 9.70
C GLY A 69 3.33 15.04 9.08
N TYR A 70 2.91 13.77 9.15
CA TYR A 70 3.63 12.68 8.47
C TYR A 70 3.61 12.82 6.95
N VAL A 71 2.47 13.16 6.34
CA VAL A 71 2.37 13.38 4.88
C VAL A 71 3.30 14.51 4.43
N SER A 72 3.33 15.64 5.16
CA SER A 72 4.26 16.74 4.87
C SER A 72 5.71 16.30 5.00
N ALA A 73 6.06 15.59 6.07
CA ALA A 73 7.41 15.10 6.28
C ALA A 73 7.87 14.12 5.19
N ILE A 74 7.00 13.24 4.72
CA ILE A 74 7.28 12.33 3.60
C ILE A 74 7.43 13.11 2.30
N THR A 75 6.65 14.16 2.09
CA THR A 75 6.71 14.99 0.88
C THR A 75 8.06 15.71 0.77
N GLU A 76 8.55 16.24 1.88
CA GLU A 76 9.79 17.04 1.96
C GLU A 76 11.07 16.20 2.13
N ILE A 77 10.95 14.91 2.45
CA ILE A 77 12.13 14.07 2.69
C ILE A 77 13.01 13.94 1.45
N ASN A 78 14.32 13.88 1.66
CA ASN A 78 15.25 13.57 0.60
C ASN A 78 14.99 12.14 0.09
N VAL A 79 14.63 12.02 -1.20
CA VAL A 79 14.31 10.73 -1.83
C VAL A 79 15.45 9.70 -1.73
N SER A 80 16.70 10.15 -1.59
CA SER A 80 17.83 9.24 -1.41
C SER A 80 17.78 8.40 -0.12
N CYS A 81 16.98 8.80 0.87
CA CYS A 81 16.72 8.01 2.09
C CYS A 81 16.06 6.66 1.80
N PHE A 82 15.43 6.48 0.62
CA PHE A 82 14.85 5.19 0.20
C PHE A 82 15.88 4.24 -0.43
N LYS A 83 17.12 4.66 -0.66
CA LYS A 83 18.18 3.81 -1.26
C LYS A 83 18.42 2.50 -0.49
N PRO A 84 18.47 2.47 0.85
CA PRO A 84 18.61 1.22 1.60
C PRO A 84 17.47 0.24 1.31
N LEU A 85 16.23 0.73 1.22
CA LEU A 85 15.06 -0.08 0.87
C LEU A 85 15.14 -0.64 -0.55
N ILE A 86 15.54 0.20 -1.52
CA ILE A 86 15.72 -0.24 -2.91
C ILE A 86 16.80 -1.33 -3.01
N ASN A 87 17.91 -1.17 -2.30
CA ASN A 87 19.00 -2.16 -2.30
C ASN A 87 18.57 -3.47 -1.63
N PHE A 88 17.75 -3.40 -0.58
CA PHE A 88 17.17 -4.57 0.06
C PHE A 88 16.24 -5.32 -0.91
N ILE A 89 15.26 -4.64 -1.50
CA ILE A 89 14.30 -5.25 -2.45
C ILE A 89 15.03 -5.86 -3.66
N LYS A 90 16.09 -5.22 -4.15
CA LYS A 90 16.89 -5.73 -5.28
C LYS A 90 17.87 -6.85 -4.90
N GLY A 91 17.87 -7.32 -3.65
CA GLY A 91 18.78 -8.35 -3.18
C GLY A 91 20.26 -7.93 -3.09
N ARG A 92 20.55 -6.62 -3.21
CA ARG A 92 21.93 -6.08 -3.09
C ARG A 92 22.39 -6.02 -1.64
N THR A 93 21.45 -5.95 -0.70
CA THR A 93 21.70 -5.94 0.74
C THR A 93 20.99 -7.12 1.40
N GLN A 94 21.76 -8.10 1.89
CA GLN A 94 21.18 -9.27 2.56
C GLN A 94 20.75 -8.99 4.01
N LYS A 95 21.44 -8.07 4.68
CA LYS A 95 21.20 -7.70 6.09
C LYS A 95 20.87 -6.20 6.20
N PRO A 96 19.69 -5.77 5.74
CA PRO A 96 19.24 -4.40 5.93
C PRO A 96 19.00 -4.10 7.42
N GLU A 97 18.99 -2.82 7.77
CA GLU A 97 18.57 -2.38 9.11
C GLU A 97 17.11 -2.76 9.37
N GLU A 98 16.76 -2.98 10.64
CA GLU A 98 15.41 -3.39 11.06
C GLU A 98 14.34 -2.45 10.52
N ARG A 99 14.57 -1.15 10.69
CA ARG A 99 13.70 -0.10 10.16
C ARG A 99 13.41 -0.30 8.67
N VAL A 100 14.40 -0.67 7.84
CA VAL A 100 14.21 -0.79 6.38
C VAL A 100 13.23 -1.91 6.04
N VAL A 101 13.28 -3.01 6.80
CA VAL A 101 12.32 -4.12 6.67
C VAL A 101 10.92 -3.68 7.12
N GLU A 102 10.82 -2.96 8.24
CA GLU A 102 9.55 -2.43 8.74
C GLU A 102 8.89 -1.46 7.77
N LEU A 103 9.68 -0.62 7.11
CA LEU A 103 9.17 0.29 6.08
C LEU A 103 8.58 -0.49 4.90
N LEU A 104 9.24 -1.57 4.46
CA LEU A 104 8.68 -2.42 3.40
C LEU A 104 7.36 -3.06 3.84
N ALA A 105 7.34 -3.67 5.03
CA ALA A 105 6.15 -4.29 5.60
C ALA A 105 4.98 -3.31 5.71
N TRP A 106 5.27 -2.07 6.13
CA TRP A 106 4.28 -1.00 6.17
C TRP A 106 3.80 -0.60 4.79
N LEU A 107 4.67 -0.46 3.78
CA LEU A 107 4.27 -0.09 2.43
C LEU A 107 3.40 -1.16 1.76
N THR A 108 3.72 -2.45 1.94
CA THR A 108 3.01 -3.57 1.28
C THR A 108 1.76 -4.04 1.99
N ASP A 109 1.42 -3.42 3.13
CA ASP A 109 0.35 -3.86 4.01
C ASP A 109 0.52 -5.30 4.53
N PHE A 110 1.76 -5.69 4.88
CA PHE A 110 2.07 -6.98 5.51
C PHE A 110 1.39 -7.12 6.89
N GLU A 111 0.44 -8.03 7.07
CA GLU A 111 -0.44 -8.07 8.24
C GLU A 111 0.29 -8.26 9.57
N ALA A 112 1.31 -9.13 9.61
CA ALA A 112 2.02 -9.47 10.83
C ALA A 112 3.07 -8.42 11.25
N ARG A 113 2.98 -7.18 10.76
CA ARG A 113 3.86 -6.06 11.15
C ARG A 113 3.33 -5.36 12.42
N PRO A 114 4.20 -4.66 13.17
CA PRO A 114 5.67 -4.64 13.07
C PRO A 114 6.28 -5.97 13.55
N TYR A 115 7.61 -6.09 13.55
CA TYR A 115 8.35 -7.28 14.00
C TYR A 115 7.90 -7.78 15.39
N GLN A 116 7.62 -6.86 16.33
CA GLN A 116 7.11 -7.25 17.65
C GLN A 116 5.73 -7.94 17.57
N HIS A 117 4.91 -7.61 16.58
CA HIS A 117 3.67 -8.35 16.33
C HIS A 117 3.96 -9.70 15.67
N TYR A 118 4.88 -9.75 14.71
CA TYR A 118 5.29 -10.97 14.01
C TYR A 118 5.73 -12.08 14.98
N ILE A 119 6.57 -11.74 15.98
CA ILE A 119 7.07 -12.73 16.94
C ILE A 119 5.96 -13.31 17.83
N VAL A 120 4.88 -12.55 18.07
CA VAL A 120 3.73 -12.97 18.87
C VAL A 120 2.83 -13.88 18.04
N VAL A 121 2.57 -13.52 16.77
CA VAL A 121 1.65 -14.27 15.92
C VAL A 121 2.30 -15.41 15.15
N THR A 122 3.63 -15.55 15.17
CA THR A 122 4.36 -16.60 14.47
C THR A 122 5.29 -17.32 15.46
N PRO A 123 4.97 -18.55 15.89
CA PRO A 123 5.82 -19.32 16.78
C PRO A 123 7.13 -19.74 16.07
N GLU A 124 8.14 -20.11 16.87
CA GLU A 124 9.43 -20.57 16.35
C GLU A 124 9.26 -21.83 15.48
N GLY A 125 9.86 -21.85 14.28
CA GLY A 125 9.72 -22.97 13.34
C GLY A 125 8.55 -22.88 12.34
N GLY A 126 7.69 -21.87 12.44
CA GLY A 126 6.81 -21.43 11.35
C GLY A 126 5.43 -22.10 11.24
N LYS A 127 4.39 -21.29 11.49
CA LYS A 127 3.12 -21.07 10.75
C LYS A 127 2.33 -20.07 11.60
N PRO A 128 1.62 -19.09 11.02
CA PRO A 128 0.88 -18.11 11.82
C PRO A 128 0.00 -18.83 12.86
N ILE A 129 -0.04 -18.34 14.11
CA ILE A 129 -0.91 -18.87 15.16
C ILE A 129 -2.36 -18.90 14.66
N THR A 130 -2.77 -17.94 13.83
CA THR A 130 -4.07 -17.97 13.15
C THR A 130 -4.23 -19.20 12.26
N ALA A 131 -3.24 -19.55 11.45
CA ALA A 131 -3.24 -20.77 10.65
C ALA A 131 -3.22 -22.05 11.50
N LEU A 132 -2.58 -22.03 12.69
CA LEU A 132 -2.64 -23.14 13.64
C LEU A 132 -4.01 -23.25 14.32
N ILE A 133 -4.64 -22.11 14.67
CA ILE A 133 -5.98 -22.05 15.25
C ILE A 133 -7.03 -22.49 14.21
N ASP A 134 -6.88 -22.09 12.95
CA ASP A 134 -7.79 -22.47 11.87
C ASP A 134 -7.58 -23.93 11.44
N ALA A 135 -6.35 -24.45 11.50
CA ALA A 135 -6.06 -25.89 11.38
C ALA A 135 -6.65 -26.70 12.54
N ALA A 136 -6.55 -26.20 13.78
CA ALA A 136 -7.14 -26.84 14.96
C ALA A 136 -8.68 -26.85 14.88
N ARG A 137 -9.29 -25.77 14.38
CA ARG A 137 -10.74 -25.68 14.14
C ARG A 137 -11.23 -26.59 13.00
N SER A 138 -10.35 -26.96 12.07
CA SER A 138 -10.64 -27.89 10.97
C SER A 138 -10.39 -29.36 11.31
N GLY A 139 -10.09 -29.69 12.57
CA GLY A 139 -10.23 -31.04 13.10
C GLY A 139 -9.09 -32.02 12.80
N SER A 140 -7.93 -31.54 12.33
CA SER A 140 -6.70 -32.34 12.30
C SER A 140 -5.87 -32.03 13.56
N GLY A 141 -5.74 -33.02 14.44
CA GLY A 141 -5.28 -32.86 15.82
C GLY A 141 -3.93 -32.15 16.02
N VAL A 142 -3.95 -31.18 16.93
CA VAL A 142 -2.78 -30.63 17.63
C VAL A 142 -3.20 -30.36 19.09
N ASP A 143 -2.26 -30.57 20.02
CA ASP A 143 -2.40 -30.57 21.48
C ASP A 143 -3.04 -29.30 22.09
N GLU A 144 -4.13 -29.47 22.85
CA GLU A 144 -4.93 -28.41 23.48
C GLU A 144 -4.15 -27.59 24.53
N GLY A 145 -3.01 -28.10 25.01
CA GLY A 145 -2.17 -27.44 26.02
C GLY A 145 -1.64 -26.08 25.58
N GLN A 146 -1.24 -25.95 24.31
CA GLN A 146 -0.55 -24.75 23.80
C GLN A 146 -1.50 -23.56 23.54
N VAL A 147 -2.80 -23.83 23.36
CA VAL A 147 -3.84 -22.80 23.13
C VAL A 147 -4.27 -22.13 24.44
N ARG A 148 -4.22 -22.86 25.56
CA ARG A 148 -4.63 -22.34 26.87
C ARG A 148 -3.64 -21.31 27.42
N GLU A 149 -2.34 -21.51 27.20
CA GLU A 149 -1.30 -20.59 27.68
C GLU A 149 -1.31 -19.23 26.94
N TYR A 150 -1.70 -19.21 25.66
CA TYR A 150 -1.88 -17.98 24.89
C TYR A 150 -3.08 -17.14 25.37
N LYS A 151 -4.18 -17.79 25.81
CA LYS A 151 -5.36 -17.09 26.36
C LYS A 151 -5.07 -16.45 27.72
N SER A 152 -4.19 -17.01 28.54
CA SER A 152 -3.81 -16.44 29.84
C SER A 152 -2.91 -15.20 29.73
N GLN A 153 -2.09 -15.11 28.68
CA GLN A 153 -1.16 -13.99 28.51
C GLN A 153 -1.83 -12.70 27.97
N GLN A 154 -3.03 -12.82 27.37
CA GLN A 154 -3.80 -11.68 26.89
C GLN A 154 -4.51 -10.89 28.01
N SER A 155 -4.62 -11.46 29.22
CA SER A 155 -5.28 -10.84 30.37
C SER A 155 -4.37 -9.98 31.28
N GLU A 156 -3.06 -9.96 31.06
CA GLU A 156 -2.12 -9.25 31.96
C GLU A 156 -1.63 -7.88 31.45
N VAL A 157 -1.94 -7.48 30.22
CA VAL A 157 -1.68 -6.10 29.73
C VAL A 157 -2.91 -5.23 29.98
N GLY A 158 -3.10 -4.84 31.23
CA GLY A 158 -4.20 -3.97 31.64
C GLY A 158 -4.26 -3.68 33.14
N SER A 159 -3.20 -3.16 33.75
CA SER A 159 -3.36 -2.48 35.06
C SER A 159 -2.22 -1.51 35.36
N GLY A 160 -2.49 -0.22 35.14
CA GLY A 160 -1.75 0.90 35.71
C GLY A 160 -2.78 1.93 36.20
N LYS A 161 -3.20 1.77 37.45
CA LYS A 161 -4.14 2.65 38.16
C LYS A 161 -3.51 4.02 38.40
N ASN A 162 -4.28 5.08 38.22
CA ASN A 162 -4.28 6.22 39.15
C ASN A 162 -5.73 6.67 39.31
N GLY A 163 -6.23 6.55 40.54
CA GLY A 163 -7.58 6.93 40.93
C GLY A 163 -7.67 8.43 41.22
N GLY A 164 -8.79 9.00 40.82
CA GLY A 164 -9.27 10.31 41.23
C GLY A 164 -10.79 10.33 41.05
N GLU A 165 -11.48 10.12 42.17
CA GLU A 165 -12.81 10.62 42.53
C GLU A 165 -14.01 10.34 41.59
N ILE A 166 -14.94 9.53 42.10
CA ILE A 166 -16.17 9.08 41.43
C ILE A 166 -17.30 10.04 41.79
N GLU A 167 -17.76 10.84 40.84
CA GLU A 167 -19.15 11.31 40.82
C GLU A 167 -19.97 10.45 39.84
N ALA A 168 -21.09 9.96 40.34
CA ALA A 168 -21.93 8.96 39.71
C ALA A 168 -22.71 9.48 38.48
N ARG A 169 -22.85 8.65 37.44
CA ARG A 169 -23.94 8.79 36.46
C ARG A 169 -24.35 7.45 35.84
N PRO A 170 -25.66 7.14 35.74
CA PRO A 170 -26.14 5.77 35.63
C PRO A 170 -26.24 5.22 34.20
N SER A 171 -26.33 3.89 34.17
CA SER A 171 -26.51 2.95 33.07
C SER A 171 -27.65 3.27 32.11
N SER A 172 -27.37 3.23 30.81
CA SER A 172 -28.38 3.12 29.75
C SER A 172 -28.03 1.95 28.82
N GLN A 173 -28.35 0.75 29.29
CA GLN A 173 -28.68 -0.34 28.39
C GLN A 173 -29.89 0.04 27.53
N LYS A 174 -29.85 -0.38 26.26
CA LYS A 174 -30.98 -0.53 25.33
C LYS A 174 -31.71 0.76 24.93
N ARG A 175 -31.35 1.23 23.73
CA ARG A 175 -32.25 1.76 22.70
C ARG A 175 -31.36 2.05 21.50
N TRP A 176 -31.53 1.34 20.39
CA TRP A 176 -31.46 1.84 19.01
C TRP A 176 -32.43 0.97 18.21
N SER A 177 -33.72 1.13 18.53
CA SER A 177 -34.81 0.82 17.61
C SER A 177 -35.13 2.11 16.85
N MET A 178 -35.16 2.00 15.52
CA MET A 178 -35.66 2.99 14.56
C MET A 178 -34.81 4.26 14.33
N ALA A 179 -33.85 4.14 13.41
CA ALA A 179 -33.53 5.22 12.48
C ALA A 179 -33.16 4.67 11.07
N TRP A 180 -33.80 3.55 10.67
CA TRP A 180 -33.86 3.09 9.28
C TRP A 180 -35.18 3.56 8.65
N LYS A 181 -35.42 4.87 8.55
CA LYS A 181 -36.56 5.39 7.75
C LYS A 181 -36.25 6.62 6.90
N ASN A 182 -35.02 7.16 6.93
CA ASN A 182 -34.61 8.29 6.08
C ASN A 182 -33.40 7.96 5.18
N ALA A 183 -33.34 6.72 4.68
CA ALA A 183 -32.34 6.24 3.72
C ALA A 183 -32.94 5.87 2.36
N ILE A 184 -34.13 6.38 2.04
CA ILE A 184 -34.82 6.25 0.75
C ILE A 184 -35.25 7.66 0.37
N LEU A 185 -34.33 8.42 -0.25
CA LEU A 185 -34.52 9.67 -1.02
C LEU A 185 -33.18 10.38 -1.36
N ILE A 186 -32.03 9.77 -1.04
CA ILE A 186 -30.70 10.14 -1.57
C ILE A 186 -30.10 8.93 -2.30
N LEU A 187 -30.92 8.23 -3.08
CA LEU A 187 -30.51 7.10 -3.95
C LEU A 187 -30.89 7.31 -5.42
N LEU A 188 -31.48 8.46 -5.78
CA LEU A 188 -31.79 8.84 -7.17
C LEU A 188 -30.88 9.96 -7.73
N ALA A 189 -29.99 10.54 -6.93
CA ALA A 189 -29.00 11.54 -7.38
C ALA A 189 -27.53 11.08 -7.25
N PHE A 190 -27.31 9.82 -6.84
CA PHE A 190 -25.99 9.20 -6.70
C PHE A 190 -25.59 8.15 -7.77
N PRO A 191 -26.39 7.85 -8.81
CA PRO A 191 -25.85 7.18 -10.00
C PRO A 191 -25.06 8.13 -10.91
N TRP A 192 -25.32 9.44 -10.86
CA TRP A 192 -24.73 10.42 -11.78
C TRP A 192 -23.33 10.91 -11.37
N VAL A 193 -23.03 10.89 -10.07
CA VAL A 193 -21.72 11.30 -9.55
C VAL A 193 -20.69 10.16 -9.64
N LEU A 194 -21.13 8.89 -9.51
CA LEU A 194 -20.24 7.74 -9.71
C LEU A 194 -20.04 7.39 -11.21
N TRP A 195 -20.87 7.93 -12.11
CA TRP A 195 -20.66 7.85 -13.57
C TRP A 195 -19.70 8.94 -14.12
N MET A 196 -19.24 9.89 -13.30
CA MET A 196 -18.33 10.97 -13.71
C MET A 196 -16.84 10.64 -13.52
N LEU A 197 -16.49 9.53 -12.86
CA LEU A 197 -15.10 9.13 -12.60
C LEU A 197 -14.65 7.92 -13.44
N ALA A 198 -15.35 7.63 -14.54
CA ALA A 198 -14.83 6.71 -15.54
C ALA A 198 -13.79 7.45 -16.41
N PRO A 199 -12.60 6.88 -16.66
CA PRO A 199 -11.64 7.46 -17.59
C PRO A 199 -12.33 7.60 -18.96
N LYS A 200 -12.45 8.83 -19.46
CA LYS A 200 -13.06 9.07 -20.78
C LYS A 200 -12.31 8.21 -21.80
N PRO A 201 -12.99 7.30 -22.53
CA PRO A 201 -12.34 6.52 -23.56
C PRO A 201 -11.75 7.48 -24.59
N ALA A 202 -10.58 7.11 -25.14
CA ALA A 202 -9.94 7.93 -26.14
C ALA A 202 -10.92 8.16 -27.30
N PRO A 203 -11.11 9.41 -27.76
CA PRO A 203 -12.06 9.69 -28.83
C PRO A 203 -11.67 8.90 -30.09
N PRO A 204 -12.65 8.41 -30.87
CA PRO A 204 -12.38 7.70 -32.11
C PRO A 204 -11.56 8.61 -33.05
N GLY A 205 -10.52 8.06 -33.66
CA GLY A 205 -9.58 8.84 -34.49
C GLY A 205 -8.51 9.61 -33.69
N SER A 206 -8.31 9.27 -32.42
CA SER A 206 -7.15 9.72 -31.66
C SER A 206 -5.88 8.94 -32.01
N VAL A 207 -4.75 9.64 -31.93
CA VAL A 207 -3.40 9.14 -32.18
C VAL A 207 -2.48 9.56 -31.04
N TYR A 208 -1.37 8.85 -30.89
CA TYR A 208 -0.38 9.07 -29.85
C TYR A 208 0.83 9.83 -30.41
N ILE A 209 1.25 10.88 -29.71
CA ILE A 209 2.45 11.68 -30.04
C ILE A 209 3.38 11.76 -28.82
N CYS A 210 4.68 11.84 -29.06
CA CYS A 210 5.70 12.10 -28.01
C CYS A 210 5.85 13.64 -27.89
N ASP A 211 5.81 14.20 -26.67
CA ASP A 211 5.78 15.65 -26.41
C ASP A 211 7.12 16.39 -26.69
N SER A 212 8.17 15.66 -27.04
CA SER A 212 9.45 16.28 -27.39
C SER A 212 9.32 17.25 -28.57
N GLN A 213 10.00 18.41 -28.49
CA GLN A 213 10.02 19.43 -29.55
C GLN A 213 10.51 18.91 -30.91
N GLY A 214 11.22 17.78 -30.94
CA GLY A 214 11.71 17.11 -32.15
C GLY A 214 10.83 15.98 -32.70
N ALA A 215 9.66 15.71 -32.13
CA ALA A 215 8.82 14.58 -32.55
C ALA A 215 8.15 14.82 -33.91
N LYS A 216 8.64 14.13 -34.95
CA LYS A 216 8.14 14.24 -36.34
C LYS A 216 7.03 13.25 -36.70
N ARG A 217 6.74 12.29 -35.82
CA ARG A 217 5.84 11.16 -36.12
C ARG A 217 4.70 11.05 -35.11
N TYR A 218 3.54 10.59 -35.59
CA TYR A 218 2.42 10.15 -34.74
C TYR A 218 2.21 8.64 -34.89
N HIS A 219 1.56 8.04 -33.89
CA HIS A 219 1.37 6.60 -33.76
C HIS A 219 -0.10 6.26 -33.56
N LEU A 220 -0.57 5.18 -34.19
CA LEU A 220 -1.94 4.68 -34.03
C LEU A 220 -2.10 3.87 -32.74
N ARG A 221 -1.02 3.23 -32.26
CA ARG A 221 -1.02 2.44 -31.02
C ARG A 221 -0.07 3.03 -29.99
N LYS A 222 -0.51 3.07 -28.73
CA LYS A 222 0.30 3.53 -27.59
C LYS A 222 1.61 2.73 -27.41
N ASN A 223 1.57 1.44 -27.78
CA ASN A 223 2.68 0.50 -27.59
C ASN A 223 3.54 0.31 -28.86
N CYS A 224 3.50 1.25 -29.81
CA CYS A 224 4.34 1.19 -31.01
C CYS A 224 5.84 1.14 -30.63
N GLY A 225 6.65 0.38 -31.37
CA GLY A 225 8.09 0.24 -31.12
C GLY A 225 8.84 1.58 -31.06
N GLY A 226 8.39 2.57 -31.86
CA GLY A 226 8.93 3.94 -31.83
C GLY A 226 8.60 4.73 -30.56
N LEU A 227 7.52 4.39 -29.86
CA LEU A 227 7.14 5.00 -28.56
C LEU A 227 7.68 4.22 -27.37
N ARG A 228 7.96 2.91 -27.51
CA ARG A 228 8.40 2.03 -26.43
C ARG A 228 9.67 2.51 -25.71
N ASN A 229 10.49 3.33 -26.37
CA ASN A 229 11.71 3.90 -25.84
C ASN A 229 11.69 5.45 -25.76
N CYS A 230 10.54 6.10 -25.99
CA CYS A 230 10.41 7.57 -25.82
C CYS A 230 10.52 7.89 -24.31
N LYS A 231 11.41 8.81 -23.96
CA LYS A 231 11.61 9.30 -22.58
C LYS A 231 10.68 10.45 -22.19
N HIS A 232 9.93 10.99 -23.15
CA HIS A 232 9.01 12.10 -22.95
C HIS A 232 7.58 11.60 -22.74
N GLU A 233 6.70 12.52 -22.34
CA GLU A 233 5.28 12.22 -22.17
C GLU A 233 4.62 11.84 -23.51
N ILE A 234 3.75 10.82 -23.47
CA ILE A 234 2.97 10.37 -24.62
C ILE A 234 1.57 10.95 -24.50
N ILE A 235 1.25 11.93 -25.34
CA ILE A 235 -0.02 12.65 -25.34
C ILE A 235 -0.93 12.02 -26.40
N THR A 236 -2.23 11.93 -26.07
CA THR A 236 -3.27 11.49 -27.00
C THR A 236 -3.92 12.72 -27.63
N VAL A 237 -3.83 12.84 -28.96
CA VAL A 237 -4.38 13.97 -29.74
C VAL A 237 -5.25 13.45 -30.89
N SER A 238 -6.03 14.31 -31.53
CA SER A 238 -6.76 13.91 -32.75
C SER A 238 -5.84 13.77 -33.95
N LEU A 239 -6.17 12.86 -34.87
CA LEU A 239 -5.44 12.65 -36.12
C LEU A 239 -5.26 13.95 -36.92
N ASP A 240 -6.28 14.81 -36.95
CA ASP A 240 -6.24 16.09 -37.66
C ASP A 240 -5.26 17.07 -37.01
N SER A 241 -5.20 17.10 -35.67
CA SER A 241 -4.24 17.93 -34.93
C SER A 241 -2.80 17.46 -35.19
N ALA A 242 -2.57 16.15 -35.19
CA ALA A 242 -1.27 15.58 -35.52
C ALA A 242 -0.81 15.95 -36.94
N LYS A 243 -1.71 15.86 -37.93
CA LYS A 243 -1.41 16.25 -39.33
C LYS A 243 -1.17 17.75 -39.48
N LYS A 244 -1.97 18.60 -38.82
CA LYS A 244 -1.80 20.07 -38.83
C LYS A 244 -0.44 20.51 -38.27
N THR A 245 0.08 19.77 -37.29
CA THR A 245 1.43 20.03 -36.73
C THR A 245 2.58 19.48 -37.59
N GLY A 246 2.30 19.03 -38.82
CA GLY A 246 3.31 18.53 -39.76
C GLY A 246 3.87 17.15 -39.42
N ARG A 247 3.23 16.42 -38.50
CA ARG A 247 3.66 15.07 -38.10
C ARG A 247 3.15 14.03 -39.09
N THR A 248 3.96 13.03 -39.36
CA THR A 248 3.65 11.93 -40.31
C THR A 248 3.45 10.60 -39.58
N LEU A 249 2.76 9.64 -40.22
CA LEU A 249 2.55 8.32 -39.63
C LEU A 249 3.91 7.63 -39.36
N CYS A 250 4.01 6.91 -38.25
CA CYS A 250 5.16 6.08 -37.94
C CYS A 250 5.34 5.00 -39.02
N HIS A 251 6.56 4.84 -39.51
CA HIS A 251 6.87 3.87 -40.57
C HIS A 251 6.53 2.42 -40.19
N LEU A 252 6.63 2.08 -38.89
CA LEU A 252 6.30 0.75 -38.35
C LEU A 252 4.79 0.43 -38.38
N GLU A 253 3.95 1.42 -38.67
CA GLU A 253 2.49 1.29 -38.65
C GLU A 253 1.84 1.66 -39.99
N GLY A 254 2.65 2.09 -40.98
CA GLY A 254 2.19 2.52 -42.29
C GLY A 254 2.51 1.55 -43.43
N GLY A 255 2.82 0.29 -43.09
CA GLY A 255 3.10 -0.79 -44.05
C GLY A 255 2.09 -1.91 -43.94
#